data_AF-A0A0S2DBB4-F1
#
_entry.id   AF-A0A0S2DBB4-F1
#
_cell.length_a   1.000
_cell.length_b   1.000
_cell.length_c   1.000
_cell.angle_alpha   90.00
_cell.angle_beta   90.00
_cell.angle_gamma   90.00
#
_symmetry.space_group_name_H-M   'P 1'
#
loop_
_entity.id
_entity.type
_entity.pdbx_description
1 polymer ?
#
loop_
_entity_poly.entity_id
_entity_poly.type
_entity_poly.pdbx_seq_one_letter_code
_entity_poly.pdbx_strand_id
1 'polypeptide(L)'
;MSSASSFADVERDARVQAERLGLRASKRQDASDDTFDRRAGIDSRQDRSATRLIGIDSYPKSEQVAIGSHVDDAATKFQVDLYRFVDRKRYAFRTINYRASRYPQARDFLMESAGRYRPLSAGRIPGERGFCLNDGIFIDSGTPEINESFVLVVKFPKHPGLQFHLDGEALRKADRDEPSLARRADRELATLAEHGDAVRVLKRGEARYADQGGFEIAIAVNHPDLPGGGGLKYTWMAEGRVGDVVHPTLEAELMTGQGASTGLDEAEVAALWKRLMESLRIRPSG
;
A
#
# COMPACT_ATOMS: atom_id res chain seq x y z
N MET A 1 -20.22 -9.49 -7.42
CA MET A 1 -20.39 -8.07 -7.04
C MET A 1 -21.50 -7.51 -7.92
N SER A 2 -22.58 -7.00 -7.33
CA SER A 2 -23.63 -6.32 -8.10
C SER A 2 -23.01 -5.08 -8.76
N SER A 3 -23.06 -4.98 -10.08
CA SER A 3 -22.66 -3.75 -10.78
C SER A 3 -23.74 -2.71 -10.49
N ALA A 4 -23.52 -1.86 -9.49
CA ALA A 4 -24.41 -0.75 -9.23
C ALA A 4 -24.60 0.05 -10.53
N SER A 5 -25.84 0.23 -10.97
CA SER A 5 -26.18 0.88 -12.23
C SER A 5 -26.41 2.37 -12.08
N SER A 6 -26.59 2.83 -10.84
CA SER A 6 -26.87 4.21 -10.45
C SER A 6 -26.36 4.50 -9.04
N PHE A 7 -26.27 5.78 -8.67
CA PHE A 7 -26.01 6.18 -7.29
C PHE A 7 -27.10 5.67 -6.32
N ALA A 8 -28.36 5.61 -6.75
CA ALA A 8 -29.45 5.09 -5.92
C ALA A 8 -29.26 3.62 -5.52
N ASP A 9 -28.63 2.80 -6.38
CA ASP A 9 -28.26 1.43 -6.03
C ASP A 9 -27.13 1.40 -5.00
N VAL A 10 -26.12 2.27 -5.15
CA VAL A 10 -25.03 2.42 -4.18
C VAL A 10 -25.56 2.84 -2.80
N GLU A 11 -26.46 3.81 -2.76
CA GLU A 11 -27.09 4.27 -1.52
C GLU A 11 -27.92 3.17 -0.86
N ARG A 12 -28.71 2.42 -1.64
CA ARG A 12 -29.49 1.29 -1.13
C ARG A 12 -28.60 0.21 -0.53
N ASP A 13 -27.55 -0.19 -1.24
CA ASP A 13 -26.58 -1.18 -0.75
C ASP A 13 -25.91 -0.71 0.54
N ALA A 14 -25.53 0.58 0.61
CA ALA A 14 -24.93 1.18 1.80
C ALA A 14 -25.90 1.15 3.00
N ARG A 15 -27.19 1.45 2.79
CA ARG A 15 -28.21 1.37 3.85
C ARG A 15 -28.40 -0.05 4.37
N VAL A 16 -28.48 -1.05 3.48
CA VAL A 16 -28.56 -2.47 3.86
C VAL A 16 -27.34 -2.89 4.68
N GLN A 17 -26.15 -2.41 4.32
CA GLN A 17 -24.93 -2.64 5.10
C GLN A 17 -24.99 -1.96 6.47
N ALA A 18 -25.45 -0.72 6.55
CA ALA A 18 -25.61 0.01 7.81
C ALA A 18 -26.60 -0.71 8.75
N GLU A 19 -27.73 -1.18 8.23
CA GLU A 19 -28.71 -1.96 8.99
C GLU A 19 -28.08 -3.23 9.58
N ARG A 20 -27.32 -3.99 8.78
CA ARG A 20 -26.59 -5.18 9.26
C ARG A 20 -25.60 -4.85 10.37
N LEU A 21 -24.93 -3.70 10.29
CA LEU A 21 -24.01 -3.24 11.34
C LEU A 21 -24.77 -2.78 12.60
N GLY A 22 -25.93 -2.15 12.43
CA GLY A 22 -26.82 -1.73 13.51
C GLY A 22 -27.44 -2.89 14.28
N LEU A 23 -27.60 -4.06 13.65
CA LEU A 23 -28.10 -5.27 14.30
C LEU A 23 -27.02 -6.04 15.08
N ARG A 24 -25.74 -5.74 14.86
CA ARG A 24 -24.63 -6.41 15.56
C ARG A 24 -24.27 -5.62 16.81
N ALA A 25 -24.55 -6.21 17.97
CA ALA A 25 -24.09 -5.67 19.24
C ALA A 25 -22.56 -5.61 19.28
N SER A 26 -22.01 -4.49 19.76
CA SER A 26 -20.61 -4.42 20.15
C SER A 26 -20.45 -5.16 21.49
N LYS A 27 -19.33 -5.86 21.72
CA LYS A 27 -19.12 -6.51 23.02
C LYS A 27 -19.09 -5.46 24.13
N ARG A 28 -19.94 -5.63 25.14
CA ARG A 28 -19.83 -4.87 26.39
C ARG A 28 -18.57 -5.31 27.12
N GLN A 29 -17.80 -4.37 27.66
CA GLN A 29 -16.61 -4.64 28.45
C GLN A 29 -16.86 -4.45 29.95
N ASP A 30 -16.08 -5.18 30.74
CA ASP A 30 -16.07 -5.16 32.19
C ASP A 30 -15.43 -3.87 32.72
N ALA A 31 -15.70 -3.54 33.98
CA ALA A 31 -15.26 -2.30 34.62
C ALA A 31 -13.73 -2.08 34.66
N SER A 32 -12.92 -3.14 34.50
CA SER A 32 -11.45 -3.05 34.44
C SER A 32 -10.95 -2.32 33.19
N ASP A 33 -11.67 -2.45 32.08
CA ASP A 33 -11.22 -1.92 30.78
C ASP A 33 -11.47 -0.41 30.65
N ASP A 34 -12.49 0.11 31.34
CA ASP A 34 -12.78 1.55 31.36
C ASP A 34 -11.68 2.36 32.08
N THR A 35 -11.01 1.76 33.06
CA THR A 35 -9.88 2.40 33.76
C THR A 35 -8.63 2.41 32.87
N PHE A 36 -8.42 1.35 32.08
CA PHE A 36 -7.33 1.28 31.11
C PHE A 36 -7.56 2.28 29.95
N ASP A 37 -8.76 2.31 29.38
CA ASP A 37 -9.15 3.22 28.30
C ASP A 37 -8.96 4.69 28.70
N ARG A 38 -9.40 5.07 29.90
CA ARG A 38 -9.19 6.44 30.41
C ARG A 38 -7.72 6.81 30.55
N ARG A 39 -6.85 5.87 30.95
CA ARG A 39 -5.39 6.08 31.00
C ARG A 39 -4.77 6.21 29.61
N ALA A 40 -5.33 5.55 28.61
CA ALA A 40 -4.98 5.73 27.19
C ALA A 40 -5.63 6.98 26.55
N GLY A 41 -6.35 7.79 27.33
CA GLY A 41 -7.05 8.99 26.87
C GLY A 41 -8.26 8.69 25.98
N ILE A 42 -8.85 7.50 26.09
CA ILE A 42 -10.07 7.08 25.38
C ILE A 42 -11.27 7.33 26.30
N ASP A 43 -12.29 8.03 25.79
CA ASP A 43 -13.57 8.12 26.48
C ASP A 43 -14.49 7.03 25.93
N SER A 44 -14.60 5.93 26.67
CA SER A 44 -15.40 4.76 26.29
C SER A 44 -16.87 5.08 26.01
N ARG A 45 -17.41 6.20 26.54
CA ARG A 45 -18.78 6.64 26.30
C ARG A 45 -18.95 7.38 24.98
N GLN A 46 -17.89 7.99 24.47
CA GLN A 46 -17.90 8.72 23.19
C GLN A 46 -17.32 7.90 22.04
N ASP A 47 -16.38 7.00 22.35
CA ASP A 47 -15.63 6.25 21.36
C ASP A 47 -16.18 4.82 21.13
N ARG A 48 -17.33 4.49 21.74
CA ARG A 48 -18.04 3.22 21.53
C ARG A 48 -19.53 3.43 21.29
N SER A 49 -20.09 2.69 20.34
CA SER A 49 -21.54 2.60 20.12
C SER A 49 -22.09 1.24 20.57
N ALA A 50 -23.38 1.22 20.94
CA ALA A 50 -24.09 -0.01 21.35
C ALA A 50 -24.13 -1.07 20.24
N THR A 51 -23.99 -0.63 19.00
CA THR A 51 -23.95 -1.47 17.79
C THR A 51 -22.62 -1.23 17.09
N ARG A 52 -22.30 -2.03 16.07
CA ARG A 52 -21.13 -1.78 15.23
C ARG A 52 -21.27 -0.55 14.32
N LEU A 53 -22.48 -0.03 14.14
CA LEU A 53 -22.73 1.17 13.34
C LEU A 53 -22.50 2.42 14.18
N ILE A 54 -21.64 3.31 13.68
CA ILE A 54 -21.40 4.64 14.25
C ILE A 54 -22.30 5.67 13.57
N GLY A 55 -22.37 5.64 12.23
CA GLY A 55 -23.13 6.61 11.45
C GLY A 55 -23.22 6.24 9.98
N ILE A 56 -24.21 6.82 9.30
CA ILE A 56 -24.34 6.79 7.85
C ILE A 56 -24.78 8.16 7.37
N ASP A 57 -24.05 8.69 6.39
CA ASP A 57 -24.36 9.98 5.76
C ASP A 57 -24.42 9.83 4.25
N SER A 58 -25.44 10.40 3.62
CA SER A 58 -25.66 10.35 2.16
C SER A 58 -25.61 11.75 1.57
N TYR A 59 -24.90 11.89 0.46
CA TYR A 59 -24.65 13.15 -0.23
C TYR A 59 -25.00 13.01 -1.72
N PRO A 60 -26.29 13.14 -2.08
CA PRO A 60 -26.74 12.91 -3.46
C PRO A 60 -26.11 13.85 -4.50
N LYS A 61 -25.79 15.09 -4.12
CA LYS A 61 -25.17 16.07 -5.02
C LYS A 61 -23.76 15.68 -5.48
N SER A 62 -23.01 14.97 -4.63
CA SER A 62 -21.67 14.48 -4.93
C SER A 62 -21.66 12.98 -5.26
N GLU A 63 -22.83 12.35 -5.30
CA GLU A 63 -23.04 10.91 -5.48
C GLU A 63 -22.17 10.06 -4.52
N GLN A 64 -22.20 10.43 -3.23
CA GLN A 64 -21.41 9.82 -2.18
C GLN A 64 -22.27 9.31 -1.01
N VAL A 65 -21.86 8.21 -0.39
CA VAL A 65 -22.43 7.71 0.87
C VAL A 65 -21.33 7.15 1.77
N ALA A 66 -21.28 7.61 3.02
CA ALA A 66 -20.28 7.25 4.01
C ALA A 66 -20.90 6.40 5.14
N ILE A 67 -20.21 5.34 5.56
CA ILE A 67 -20.60 4.47 6.67
C ILE A 67 -19.45 4.42 7.69
N GLY A 68 -19.70 4.85 8.91
CA GLY A 68 -18.78 4.68 10.04
C GLY A 68 -19.09 3.40 10.80
N SER A 69 -18.07 2.58 11.08
CA SER A 69 -18.28 1.32 11.82
C SER A 69 -17.07 0.84 12.61
N HIS A 70 -17.32 0.13 13.71
CA HIS A 70 -16.29 -0.58 14.48
C HIS A 70 -15.63 -1.69 13.65
N VAL A 71 -14.28 -1.73 13.64
CA VAL A 71 -13.48 -2.68 12.85
C VAL A 71 -13.69 -4.11 13.36
N ASP A 72 -13.75 -4.28 14.69
CA ASP A 72 -14.11 -5.52 15.35
C ASP A 72 -15.03 -5.26 16.55
N ASP A 73 -15.55 -6.33 17.15
CA ASP A 73 -16.56 -6.23 18.20
C ASP A 73 -16.01 -5.73 19.54
N ALA A 74 -14.69 -5.65 19.70
CA ALA A 74 -13.97 -5.17 20.88
C ALA A 74 -13.25 -3.82 20.64
N ALA A 75 -13.26 -3.31 19.41
CA ALA A 75 -12.38 -2.25 18.99
C ALA A 75 -12.86 -0.85 19.41
N THR A 76 -11.97 -0.13 20.09
CA THR A 76 -11.91 1.34 20.12
C THR A 76 -11.42 1.93 18.79
N LYS A 77 -11.14 1.07 17.79
CA LYS A 77 -10.80 1.43 16.42
C LYS A 77 -11.98 1.21 15.48
N PHE A 78 -12.09 2.06 14.50
CA PHE A 78 -13.17 2.01 13.52
C PHE A 78 -12.67 2.57 12.20
N GLN A 79 -13.52 2.35 11.22
CA GLN A 79 -13.30 2.72 9.85
C GLN A 79 -14.46 3.58 9.37
N VAL A 80 -14.17 4.40 8.37
CA VAL A 80 -15.19 5.00 7.51
C VAL A 80 -15.02 4.42 6.12
N ASP A 81 -16.07 3.78 5.64
CA ASP A 81 -16.21 3.36 4.25
C ASP A 81 -16.98 4.46 3.49
N LEU A 82 -16.39 5.01 2.44
CA LEU A 82 -17.05 5.95 1.54
C LEU A 82 -17.25 5.30 0.18
N TYR A 83 -18.49 5.22 -0.26
CA TYR A 83 -18.82 4.80 -1.62
C TYR A 83 -19.12 6.02 -2.47
N ARG A 84 -18.47 6.11 -3.63
CA ARG A 84 -18.70 7.17 -4.62
C ARG A 84 -19.13 6.54 -5.93
N PHE A 85 -20.15 7.10 -6.57
CA PHE A 85 -20.50 6.76 -7.94
C PHE A 85 -19.95 7.84 -8.87
N VAL A 86 -19.21 7.45 -9.90
CA VAL A 86 -18.68 8.34 -10.94
C VAL A 86 -18.43 7.54 -12.20
N ASP A 87 -18.72 8.10 -13.37
CA ASP A 87 -18.57 7.45 -14.68
C ASP A 87 -19.22 6.07 -14.79
N ARG A 88 -20.40 5.92 -14.16
CA ARG A 88 -21.18 4.67 -14.07
C ARG A 88 -20.46 3.53 -13.34
N LYS A 89 -19.49 3.87 -12.48
CA LYS A 89 -18.74 2.91 -11.66
C LYS A 89 -18.85 3.30 -10.18
N ARG A 90 -18.89 2.28 -9.33
CA ARG A 90 -18.80 2.42 -7.88
C ARG A 90 -17.34 2.30 -7.46
N TYR A 91 -16.87 3.30 -6.72
CA TYR A 91 -15.58 3.31 -6.05
C TYR A 91 -15.81 3.24 -4.54
N ALA A 92 -14.91 2.55 -3.84
CA ALA A 92 -14.93 2.44 -2.39
C ALA A 92 -13.60 2.96 -1.85
N PHE A 93 -13.69 3.96 -0.97
CA PHE A 93 -12.55 4.52 -0.24
C PHE A 93 -12.72 4.15 1.22
N ARG A 94 -11.62 3.89 1.90
CA ARG A 94 -11.64 3.54 3.31
C ARG A 94 -10.58 4.30 4.05
N THR A 95 -10.94 4.77 5.23
CA THR A 95 -9.99 5.22 6.24
C THR A 95 -10.17 4.39 7.51
N ILE A 96 -9.09 4.10 8.23
CA ILE A 96 -9.07 3.24 9.42
C ILE A 96 -8.33 3.91 10.57
N ASN A 97 -8.43 3.35 11.79
CA ASN A 97 -7.71 3.78 13.00
C ASN A 97 -8.07 5.18 13.53
N TYR A 98 -9.32 5.63 13.40
CA TYR A 98 -9.77 6.92 13.98
C TYR A 98 -10.28 6.79 15.44
N ARG A 99 -10.72 7.93 16.04
CA ARG A 99 -11.61 8.21 17.25
C ARG A 99 -13.14 8.31 16.95
N ALA A 100 -14.11 7.81 17.75
CA ALA A 100 -15.50 7.60 17.21
C ALA A 100 -16.28 8.88 17.28
N SER A 101 -15.99 9.60 18.36
CA SER A 101 -15.98 11.06 18.44
C SER A 101 -15.42 11.79 17.21
N ARG A 102 -14.53 11.19 16.41
CA ARG A 102 -13.92 11.77 15.20
C ARG A 102 -14.56 11.30 13.90
N TYR A 103 -15.69 10.59 13.95
CA TYR A 103 -16.41 10.17 12.74
C TYR A 103 -16.65 11.32 11.74
N PRO A 104 -17.15 12.51 12.13
CA PRO A 104 -17.32 13.61 11.19
C PRO A 104 -16.01 14.04 10.53
N GLN A 105 -14.91 14.13 11.29
CA GLN A 105 -13.59 14.49 10.75
C GLN A 105 -13.06 13.43 9.78
N ALA A 106 -13.19 12.14 10.12
CA ALA A 106 -12.75 11.03 9.27
C ALA A 106 -13.54 10.97 7.95
N ARG A 107 -14.87 11.17 8.06
CA ARG A 107 -15.79 11.24 6.92
C ARG A 107 -15.43 12.41 6.01
N ASP A 108 -15.30 13.62 6.56
CA ASP A 108 -15.05 14.82 5.77
C ASP A 108 -13.70 14.75 5.06
N PHE A 109 -12.66 14.25 5.75
CA PHE A 109 -11.36 13.95 5.14
C PHE A 109 -11.50 12.98 3.95
N LEU A 110 -12.19 11.86 4.16
CA LEU A 110 -12.34 10.84 3.11
C LEU A 110 -13.15 11.37 1.92
N MET A 111 -14.16 12.19 2.16
CA MET A 111 -14.96 12.84 1.11
C MET A 111 -14.14 13.84 0.29
N GLU A 112 -13.30 14.63 0.95
CA GLU A 112 -12.40 15.57 0.28
C GLU A 112 -11.38 14.84 -0.60
N SER A 113 -10.73 13.80 -0.07
CA SER A 113 -9.78 12.98 -0.83
C SER A 113 -10.47 12.25 -1.99
N ALA A 114 -11.63 11.63 -1.74
CA ALA A 114 -12.40 11.00 -2.80
C ALA A 114 -12.88 12.00 -3.85
N GLY A 115 -13.14 13.26 -3.50
CA GLY A 115 -13.50 14.32 -4.46
C GLY A 115 -12.39 14.62 -5.48
N ARG A 116 -11.12 14.41 -5.10
CA ARG A 116 -9.93 14.58 -5.97
C ARG A 116 -9.62 13.35 -6.82
N TYR A 117 -10.26 12.21 -6.53
CA TYR A 117 -10.12 11.03 -7.37
C TYR A 117 -10.78 11.23 -8.74
N ARG A 118 -10.06 10.87 -9.79
CA ARG A 118 -10.51 10.85 -11.18
C ARG A 118 -10.30 9.45 -11.77
N PRO A 119 -11.37 8.78 -12.24
CA PRO A 119 -11.23 7.55 -13.00
C PRO A 119 -10.33 7.74 -14.23
N LEU A 120 -9.51 6.74 -14.52
CA LEU A 120 -8.70 6.68 -15.73
C LEU A 120 -9.02 5.39 -16.50
N SER A 121 -8.93 5.46 -17.82
CA SER A 121 -8.97 4.26 -18.66
C SER A 121 -7.67 3.46 -18.46
N ALA A 122 -7.77 2.13 -18.53
CA ALA A 122 -6.62 1.25 -18.39
C ALA A 122 -5.47 1.67 -19.35
N GLY A 123 -4.25 1.73 -18.82
CA GLY A 123 -3.04 2.09 -19.57
C GLY A 123 -2.89 3.58 -19.91
N ARG A 124 -3.85 4.44 -19.53
CA ARG A 124 -3.70 5.88 -19.72
C ARG A 124 -2.74 6.47 -18.68
N ILE A 125 -1.70 7.13 -19.16
CA ILE A 125 -0.78 7.92 -18.33
C ILE A 125 -1.35 9.35 -18.24
N PRO A 126 -1.74 9.83 -17.05
CA PRO A 126 -2.27 11.19 -16.88
C PRO A 126 -1.18 12.25 -17.01
N GLY A 127 -1.54 13.44 -17.50
CA GLY A 127 -0.63 14.59 -17.60
C GLY A 127 -0.68 15.48 -16.35
N GLU A 128 -1.74 15.34 -15.56
CA GLU A 128 -1.98 16.04 -14.31
C GLU A 128 -1.04 15.55 -13.20
N ARG A 129 -0.75 16.42 -12.23
CA ARG A 129 -0.02 16.07 -11.00
C ARG A 129 -0.92 15.26 -10.07
N GLY A 130 -0.33 14.23 -9.44
CA GLY A 130 -1.05 13.38 -8.52
C GLY A 130 -0.62 11.92 -8.51
N PHE A 131 -1.26 11.16 -7.63
CA PHE A 131 -0.93 9.77 -7.33
C PHE A 131 -1.80 8.79 -8.12
N CYS A 132 -1.17 7.93 -8.93
CA CYS A 132 -1.88 6.98 -9.78
C CYS A 132 -2.21 5.68 -9.04
N LEU A 133 -3.40 5.17 -9.29
CA LEU A 133 -3.85 3.83 -8.97
C LEU A 133 -4.16 3.06 -10.26
N ASN A 134 -4.52 1.78 -10.13
CA ASN A 134 -4.83 0.92 -11.27
C ASN A 134 -5.95 1.46 -12.18
N ASP A 135 -6.92 2.17 -11.61
CA ASP A 135 -8.14 2.62 -12.30
C ASP A 135 -8.42 4.12 -12.20
N GLY A 136 -7.46 4.91 -11.72
CA GLY A 136 -7.62 6.34 -11.56
C GLY A 136 -6.41 7.07 -10.98
N ILE A 137 -6.61 8.34 -10.66
CA ILE A 137 -5.60 9.23 -10.09
C ILE A 137 -6.23 10.08 -8.99
N PHE A 138 -5.51 10.28 -7.89
CA PHE A 138 -5.78 11.37 -6.95
C PHE A 138 -5.04 12.62 -7.42
N ILE A 139 -5.78 13.66 -7.80
CA ILE A 139 -5.18 14.92 -8.25
C ILE A 139 -4.68 15.72 -7.04
N ASP A 140 -3.47 16.28 -7.15
CA ASP A 140 -2.90 17.12 -6.10
C ASP A 140 -3.71 18.43 -5.92
N SER A 141 -3.87 18.88 -4.68
CA SER A 141 -4.52 20.16 -4.35
C SER A 141 -3.55 21.35 -4.35
N GLY A 142 -2.45 21.26 -5.08
CA GLY A 142 -1.36 22.26 -5.11
C GLY A 142 -0.20 21.97 -4.15
N THR A 143 -0.41 21.14 -3.12
CA THR A 143 0.63 20.56 -2.27
C THR A 143 0.45 19.04 -2.27
N PRO A 144 1.47 18.25 -2.63
CA PRO A 144 1.35 16.80 -2.63
C PRO A 144 1.12 16.23 -1.23
N GLU A 145 0.38 15.13 -1.14
CA GLU A 145 0.22 14.41 0.12
C GLU A 145 1.52 13.69 0.48
N ILE A 146 2.13 14.10 1.58
CA ILE A 146 3.40 13.53 2.05
C ILE A 146 3.25 12.17 2.77
N ASN A 147 2.20 11.39 2.47
CA ASN A 147 1.95 10.08 3.10
C ASN A 147 1.28 9.11 2.12
N GLU A 148 1.92 8.94 0.98
CA GLU A 148 1.49 8.07 -0.10
C GLU A 148 2.49 6.91 -0.23
N SER A 149 1.98 5.70 -0.44
CA SER A 149 2.82 4.55 -0.74
C SER A 149 2.18 3.65 -1.78
N PHE A 150 3.02 2.94 -2.53
CA PHE A 150 2.57 1.95 -3.50
C PHE A 150 3.42 0.68 -3.41
N VAL A 151 2.81 -0.42 -3.86
CA VAL A 151 3.50 -1.68 -4.11
C VAL A 151 3.07 -2.17 -5.49
N LEU A 152 4.05 -2.40 -6.35
CA LEU A 152 3.88 -3.00 -7.66
C LEU A 152 4.49 -4.40 -7.62
N VAL A 153 3.70 -5.39 -8.02
CA VAL A 153 4.17 -6.77 -8.19
C VAL A 153 3.97 -7.18 -9.63
N VAL A 154 5.06 -7.58 -10.29
CA VAL A 154 5.05 -8.08 -11.67
C VAL A 154 5.42 -9.54 -11.67
N LYS A 155 4.53 -10.36 -12.22
CA LYS A 155 4.78 -11.78 -12.52
C LYS A 155 4.94 -11.93 -14.03
N PHE A 156 5.86 -12.81 -14.45
CA PHE A 156 6.16 -13.02 -15.85
C PHE A 156 5.56 -14.35 -16.31
N PRO A 157 4.47 -14.37 -17.12
CA PRO A 157 3.79 -15.62 -17.47
C PRO A 157 4.69 -16.64 -18.20
N LYS A 158 5.67 -16.15 -18.96
CA LYS A 158 6.67 -16.99 -19.65
C LYS A 158 7.81 -17.46 -18.74
N HIS A 159 7.94 -16.87 -17.56
CA HIS A 159 9.00 -17.14 -16.58
C HIS A 159 8.36 -17.24 -15.19
N PRO A 160 7.60 -18.31 -14.88
CA PRO A 160 6.76 -18.41 -13.68
C PRO A 160 7.55 -18.40 -12.36
N GLY A 161 8.84 -18.75 -12.41
CA GLY A 161 9.76 -18.60 -11.28
C GLY A 161 10.28 -17.18 -11.08
N LEU A 162 9.91 -16.20 -11.90
CA LEU A 162 10.45 -14.84 -11.81
C LEU A 162 9.40 -13.86 -11.27
N GLN A 163 9.81 -13.02 -10.33
CA GLN A 163 8.97 -11.95 -9.78
C GLN A 163 9.77 -10.68 -9.60
N PHE A 164 9.17 -9.56 -10.00
CA PHE A 164 9.69 -8.21 -9.73
C PHE A 164 8.75 -7.48 -8.78
N HIS A 165 9.33 -6.82 -7.77
CA HIS A 165 8.63 -5.95 -6.83
C HIS A 165 9.23 -4.57 -6.92
N LEU A 166 8.37 -3.56 -6.80
CA LEU A 166 8.77 -2.18 -6.63
C LEU A 166 7.82 -1.57 -5.60
N ASP A 167 8.38 -1.10 -4.50
CA ASP A 167 7.67 -0.32 -3.51
C ASP A 167 8.21 1.10 -3.45
N GLY A 168 7.37 2.01 -2.98
CA GLY A 168 7.79 3.36 -2.69
C GLY A 168 6.90 4.03 -1.66
N GLU A 169 7.50 4.89 -0.85
CA GLU A 169 6.83 5.61 0.21
C GLU A 169 7.33 7.06 0.32
N ALA A 170 6.39 8.00 0.31
CA ALA A 170 6.69 9.40 0.58
C ALA A 170 6.96 9.62 2.08
N LEU A 171 8.11 10.19 2.41
CA LEU A 171 8.53 10.35 3.79
C LEU A 171 8.01 11.64 4.42
N ARG A 172 7.22 11.54 5.51
CA ARG A 172 6.92 12.69 6.40
C ARG A 172 8.07 13.06 7.32
N LYS A 173 8.85 12.07 7.71
CA LYS A 173 9.99 12.17 8.62
C LYS A 173 11.00 11.10 8.21
N ALA A 174 12.27 11.32 8.53
CA ALA A 174 13.27 10.28 8.39
C ALA A 174 12.91 9.11 9.31
N ASP A 175 12.90 7.90 8.76
CA ASP A 175 12.93 6.69 9.57
C ASP A 175 14.38 6.51 10.05
N ARG A 176 14.59 6.66 11.37
CA ARG A 176 15.92 6.56 11.97
C ARG A 176 16.28 5.13 12.34
N ASP A 177 15.28 4.25 12.36
CA ASP A 177 15.43 2.87 12.79
C ASP A 177 15.58 1.94 11.57
N GLU A 178 15.12 2.36 10.38
CA GLU A 178 15.31 1.60 9.14
C GLU A 178 16.80 1.54 8.74
N PRO A 179 17.40 0.34 8.69
CA PRO A 179 18.78 0.17 8.29
C PRO A 179 18.98 0.35 6.77
N SER A 180 20.09 0.98 6.38
CA SER A 180 20.46 1.06 4.96
C SER A 180 20.55 -0.31 4.30
N LEU A 181 20.27 -0.38 2.99
CA LEU A 181 20.35 -1.64 2.24
C LEU A 181 21.72 -2.31 2.35
N ALA A 182 22.82 -1.56 2.40
CA ALA A 182 24.14 -2.12 2.61
C ALA A 182 24.23 -2.91 3.93
N ARG A 183 23.68 -2.38 5.03
CA ARG A 183 23.64 -3.06 6.33
C ARG A 183 22.65 -4.22 6.37
N ARG A 184 21.54 -4.14 5.62
CA ARG A 184 20.60 -5.26 5.46
C ARG A 184 21.26 -6.41 4.70
N ALA A 185 21.93 -6.08 3.59
CA ALA A 185 22.69 -7.02 2.77
C ALA A 185 23.82 -7.72 3.54
N ASP A 186 24.60 -6.99 4.35
CA ASP A 186 25.66 -7.60 5.16
C ASP A 186 25.11 -8.61 6.16
N ARG A 187 23.95 -8.32 6.77
CA ARG A 187 23.27 -9.26 7.65
C ARG A 187 22.71 -10.47 6.89
N GLU A 188 22.07 -10.27 5.75
CA GLU A 188 21.55 -11.35 4.91
C GLU A 188 22.67 -12.30 4.46
N LEU A 189 23.80 -11.77 4.00
CA LEU A 189 24.97 -12.55 3.61
C LEU A 189 25.56 -13.35 4.78
N ALA A 190 25.66 -12.73 5.96
CA ALA A 190 26.15 -13.42 7.16
C ALA A 190 25.22 -14.59 7.55
N THR A 191 23.90 -14.35 7.54
CA THR A 191 22.91 -15.39 7.82
C THR A 191 22.99 -16.53 6.81
N LEU A 192 23.09 -16.26 5.51
CA LEU A 192 23.22 -17.32 4.49
C LEU A 192 24.51 -18.14 4.69
N ALA A 193 25.62 -17.48 5.03
CA ALA A 193 26.88 -18.16 5.32
C ALA A 193 26.78 -19.08 6.56
N GLU A 194 26.06 -18.66 7.61
CA GLU A 194 25.80 -19.48 8.80
C GLU A 194 24.96 -20.74 8.49
N HIS A 195 24.09 -20.68 7.49
CA HIS A 195 23.27 -21.82 7.04
C HIS A 195 24.01 -22.76 6.08
N GLY A 196 25.25 -22.46 5.71
CA GLY A 196 26.06 -23.27 4.80
C GLY A 196 25.72 -23.08 3.32
N ASP A 197 25.00 -22.00 2.97
CA ASP A 197 24.65 -21.72 1.59
C ASP A 197 25.85 -21.21 0.79
N ALA A 198 26.00 -21.70 -0.43
CA ALA A 198 27.01 -21.20 -1.35
C ALA A 198 26.52 -19.92 -2.02
N VAL A 199 26.87 -18.78 -1.43
CA VAL A 199 26.48 -17.45 -1.93
C VAL A 199 27.60 -16.82 -2.77
N ARG A 200 27.23 -16.29 -3.94
CA ARG A 200 28.11 -15.46 -4.78
C ARG A 200 27.51 -14.07 -4.93
N VAL A 201 28.27 -13.05 -4.55
CA VAL A 201 27.91 -11.65 -4.82
C VAL A 201 28.24 -11.34 -6.29
N LEU A 202 27.22 -10.99 -7.06
CA LEU A 202 27.32 -10.67 -8.49
C LEU A 202 27.57 -9.19 -8.72
N LYS A 203 26.95 -8.35 -7.89
CA LYS A 203 27.04 -6.89 -7.95
C LYS A 203 26.85 -6.31 -6.57
N ARG A 204 27.57 -5.23 -6.26
CA ARG A 204 27.46 -4.51 -4.99
C ARG A 204 28.00 -3.09 -5.15
N GLY A 205 27.24 -2.08 -4.73
CA GLY A 205 27.70 -0.70 -4.70
C GLY A 205 26.63 0.31 -5.04
N GLU A 206 27.05 1.54 -5.29
CA GLU A 206 26.15 2.63 -5.66
C GLU A 206 25.60 2.44 -7.08
N ALA A 207 24.31 2.73 -7.27
CA ALA A 207 23.65 2.75 -8.57
C ALA A 207 22.58 3.85 -8.59
N ARG A 208 22.30 4.38 -9.78
CA ARG A 208 21.33 5.47 -9.97
C ARG A 208 20.21 5.05 -10.91
N TYR A 209 18.96 5.15 -10.43
CA TYR A 209 17.74 4.89 -11.21
C TYR A 209 16.65 5.89 -10.80
N ALA A 210 15.68 6.17 -11.68
CA ALA A 210 14.60 7.13 -11.43
C ALA A 210 15.11 8.50 -10.89
N ASP A 211 16.25 8.96 -11.41
CA ASP A 211 16.98 10.15 -10.97
C ASP A 211 17.51 10.14 -9.52
N GLN A 212 17.32 9.03 -8.78
CA GLN A 212 17.77 8.83 -7.40
C GLN A 212 19.04 7.98 -7.33
N GLY A 213 19.99 8.40 -6.49
CA GLY A 213 21.11 7.56 -6.10
C GLY A 213 20.66 6.57 -5.03
N GLY A 214 21.17 5.35 -5.10
CA GLY A 214 20.85 4.28 -4.16
C GLY A 214 21.96 3.24 -4.09
N PHE A 215 21.74 2.21 -3.30
CA PHE A 215 22.63 1.06 -3.21
C PHE A 215 22.02 -0.10 -3.97
N GLU A 216 22.83 -0.88 -4.68
CA GLU A 216 22.44 -2.08 -5.40
C GLU A 216 23.25 -3.27 -4.87
N ILE A 217 22.59 -4.40 -4.68
CA ILE A 217 23.22 -5.69 -4.47
C ILE A 217 22.55 -6.75 -5.32
N ALA A 218 23.36 -7.65 -5.87
CA ALA A 218 22.88 -8.85 -6.55
C ALA A 218 23.62 -10.07 -6.02
N ILE A 219 22.88 -11.12 -5.68
CA ILE A 219 23.43 -12.37 -5.17
C ILE A 219 22.88 -13.56 -5.96
N ALA A 220 23.72 -14.57 -6.14
CA ALA A 220 23.33 -15.92 -6.52
C ALA A 220 23.49 -16.82 -5.29
N VAL A 221 22.43 -17.51 -4.91
CA VAL A 221 22.45 -18.52 -3.85
C VAL A 221 22.35 -19.89 -4.50
N ASN A 222 23.26 -20.80 -4.15
CA ASN A 222 23.17 -22.20 -4.53
C ASN A 222 22.96 -23.03 -3.26
N HIS A 223 21.83 -23.73 -3.18
CA HIS A 223 21.61 -24.72 -2.12
C HIS A 223 22.31 -26.04 -2.49
N PRO A 224 23.32 -26.48 -1.72
CA PRO A 224 24.08 -27.69 -2.04
C PRO A 224 23.23 -28.97 -2.06
N ASP A 225 22.17 -29.02 -1.24
CA ASP A 225 21.31 -30.19 -1.09
C ASP A 225 20.12 -30.25 -2.06
N LEU A 226 19.95 -29.22 -2.89
CA LEU A 226 18.85 -29.12 -3.85
C LEU A 226 19.42 -28.88 -5.25
N PRO A 227 19.57 -29.91 -6.10
CA PRO A 227 19.92 -29.74 -7.50
C PRO A 227 18.92 -28.82 -8.20
N GLY A 228 19.36 -27.62 -8.59
CA GLY A 228 18.48 -26.57 -9.14
C GLY A 228 17.73 -25.73 -8.09
N GLY A 229 17.98 -25.92 -6.80
CA GLY A 229 17.36 -25.20 -5.68
C GLY A 229 18.02 -23.86 -5.34
N GLY A 230 18.81 -23.29 -6.25
CA GLY A 230 19.37 -21.96 -6.09
C GLY A 230 18.42 -20.84 -6.55
N GLY A 231 18.85 -19.59 -6.39
CA GLY A 231 18.14 -18.43 -6.89
C GLY A 231 19.02 -17.20 -7.05
N LEU A 232 18.59 -16.30 -7.92
CA LEU A 232 19.15 -14.96 -8.10
C LEU A 232 18.23 -13.95 -7.40
N LYS A 233 18.83 -13.02 -6.66
CA LYS A 233 18.15 -11.88 -6.06
C LYS A 233 18.92 -10.61 -6.41
N TYR A 234 18.26 -9.68 -7.06
CA TYR A 234 18.72 -8.30 -7.26
C TYR A 234 17.87 -7.40 -6.39
N THR A 235 18.51 -6.51 -5.63
CA THR A 235 17.85 -5.50 -4.82
C THR A 235 18.52 -4.16 -5.05
N TRP A 236 17.73 -3.11 -5.24
CA TRP A 236 18.18 -1.73 -5.21
C TRP A 236 17.28 -0.90 -4.31
N MET A 237 17.87 0.00 -3.53
CA MET A 237 17.13 0.90 -2.65
C MET A 237 17.67 2.32 -2.72
N ALA A 238 16.76 3.29 -2.84
CA ALA A 238 17.00 4.70 -2.57
C ALA A 238 16.30 5.12 -1.27
N GLU A 239 17.01 5.87 -0.42
CA GLU A 239 16.49 6.31 0.90
C GLU A 239 15.44 7.43 0.82
N GLY A 240 15.23 8.02 -0.36
CA GLY A 240 14.29 9.11 -0.57
C GLY A 240 14.65 10.42 0.13
N ARG A 241 13.74 11.39 0.08
CA ARG A 241 13.87 12.72 0.69
C ARG A 241 12.61 13.09 1.46
N VAL A 242 12.80 13.58 2.68
CA VAL A 242 11.69 13.99 3.55
C VAL A 242 10.92 15.15 2.91
N GLY A 243 9.60 14.99 2.77
CA GLY A 243 8.70 15.99 2.20
C GLY A 243 8.73 16.10 0.67
N ASP A 244 9.46 15.22 -0.02
CA ASP A 244 9.62 15.25 -1.48
C ASP A 244 8.99 13.99 -2.09
N VAL A 245 7.74 14.11 -2.52
CA VAL A 245 6.95 12.99 -3.07
C VAL A 245 7.46 12.46 -4.41
N VAL A 246 8.30 13.23 -5.12
CA VAL A 246 8.91 12.80 -6.39
C VAL A 246 10.29 12.18 -6.19
N HIS A 247 10.78 12.16 -4.95
CA HIS A 247 11.94 11.37 -4.52
C HIS A 247 11.57 10.57 -3.25
N PRO A 248 10.58 9.67 -3.31
CA PRO A 248 10.22 8.83 -2.18
C PRO A 248 11.34 7.83 -1.88
N THR A 249 11.25 7.11 -0.75
CA THR A 249 11.96 5.83 -0.66
C THR A 249 11.51 4.96 -1.83
N LEU A 250 12.44 4.25 -2.44
CA LEU A 250 12.13 3.27 -3.46
C LEU A 250 12.96 2.02 -3.17
N GLU A 251 12.31 0.86 -3.15
CA GLU A 251 12.98 -0.42 -3.11
C GLU A 251 12.47 -1.27 -4.27
N ALA A 252 13.40 -1.83 -5.03
CA ALA A 252 13.13 -2.67 -6.18
C ALA A 252 13.82 -4.01 -5.98
N GLU A 253 13.07 -5.10 -6.20
CA GLU A 253 13.59 -6.45 -6.08
C GLU A 253 13.24 -7.27 -7.32
N LEU A 254 14.21 -8.02 -7.84
CA LEU A 254 13.98 -9.07 -8.83
C LEU A 254 14.50 -10.38 -8.27
N MET A 255 13.63 -11.37 -8.15
CA MET A 255 13.96 -12.67 -7.58
C MET A 255 13.53 -13.82 -8.48
N THR A 256 14.35 -14.85 -8.52
CA THR A 256 13.98 -16.16 -9.04
C THR A 256 13.57 -17.06 -7.89
N GLY A 257 12.35 -17.57 -7.89
CA GLY A 257 11.81 -18.46 -6.87
C GLY A 257 12.63 -19.73 -6.73
N GLN A 258 12.84 -20.15 -5.49
CA GLN A 258 13.59 -21.36 -5.15
C GLN A 258 12.95 -22.58 -5.83
N GLY A 259 13.72 -23.29 -6.66
CA GLY A 259 13.29 -24.54 -7.29
C GLY A 259 12.31 -24.41 -8.46
N ALA A 260 11.96 -23.20 -8.90
CA ALA A 260 11.15 -22.97 -10.10
C ALA A 260 12.04 -22.52 -11.26
N SER A 261 12.07 -23.29 -12.35
CA SER A 261 12.79 -22.88 -13.55
C SER A 261 12.19 -21.58 -14.09
N THR A 262 13.02 -20.54 -14.20
CA THR A 262 12.69 -19.31 -14.91
C THR A 262 12.81 -19.49 -16.42
N GLY A 263 13.54 -20.50 -16.88
CA GLY A 263 13.98 -20.62 -18.27
C GLY A 263 14.94 -19.50 -18.70
N LEU A 264 15.52 -18.76 -17.74
CA LEU A 264 16.50 -17.70 -17.97
C LEU A 264 17.81 -18.03 -17.27
N ASP A 265 18.93 -17.74 -17.92
CA ASP A 265 20.24 -17.77 -17.29
C ASP A 265 20.55 -16.49 -16.49
N GLU A 266 21.69 -16.47 -15.80
CA GLU A 266 22.12 -15.32 -15.00
C GLU A 266 22.28 -14.03 -15.82
N ALA A 267 22.79 -14.13 -17.05
CA ALA A 267 23.00 -12.97 -17.91
C ALA A 267 21.66 -12.40 -18.41
N GLU A 268 20.69 -13.27 -18.71
CA GLU A 268 19.34 -12.88 -19.10
C GLU A 268 18.57 -12.23 -17.95
N VAL A 269 18.70 -12.74 -16.71
CA VAL A 269 18.13 -12.12 -15.51
C VAL A 269 18.76 -10.75 -15.25
N ALA A 270 20.10 -10.65 -15.36
CA ALA A 270 20.81 -9.38 -15.21
C ALA A 270 20.36 -8.33 -16.27
N ALA A 271 20.17 -8.77 -17.51
CA ALA A 271 19.69 -7.91 -18.60
C ALA A 271 18.25 -7.44 -18.36
N LEU A 272 17.39 -8.33 -17.85
CA LEU A 272 16.01 -7.97 -17.49
C LEU A 272 15.97 -6.98 -16.34
N TRP A 273 16.74 -7.22 -15.26
CA TRP A 273 16.89 -6.30 -14.14
C TRP A 273 17.27 -4.90 -14.64
N LYS A 274 18.35 -4.81 -15.42
CA LYS A 274 18.82 -3.55 -15.99
C LYS A 274 17.71 -2.85 -16.79
N ARG A 275 17.01 -3.58 -17.67
CA ARG A 275 15.94 -3.02 -18.49
C ARG A 275 14.76 -2.48 -17.66
N LEU A 276 14.38 -3.20 -16.59
CA LEU A 276 13.32 -2.75 -15.69
C LEU A 276 13.74 -1.48 -14.95
N MET A 277 14.93 -1.49 -14.35
CA MET A 277 15.42 -0.37 -13.56
C MET A 277 15.68 0.89 -14.41
N GLU A 278 16.22 0.75 -15.62
CA GLU A 278 16.43 1.87 -16.56
C GLU A 278 15.12 2.45 -17.11
N SER A 279 14.00 1.72 -17.00
CA SER A 279 12.68 2.22 -17.41
C SER A 279 12.00 3.08 -16.34
N LEU A 280 12.50 3.05 -15.11
CA LEU A 280 11.94 3.81 -13.99
C LEU A 280 12.24 5.30 -14.16
N ARG A 281 11.18 6.12 -14.12
CA ARG A 281 11.27 7.58 -14.20
C ARG A 281 10.08 8.22 -13.50
N ILE A 282 10.28 9.43 -13.00
CA ILE A 282 9.18 10.28 -12.56
C ILE A 282 8.30 10.63 -13.75
N ARG A 283 6.97 10.55 -13.55
CA ARG A 283 6.00 10.89 -14.58
C ARG A 283 6.16 12.38 -14.95
N PRO A 284 6.37 12.73 -16.23
CA PRO A 284 6.30 14.13 -16.64
C PRO A 284 4.89 14.65 -16.38
N SER A 285 4.76 15.69 -15.57
CA SER A 285 3.48 16.32 -15.25
C SER A 285 3.57 17.83 -15.51
N GLY A 286 2.50 18.39 -16.07
CA GLY A 286 2.33 19.83 -16.29
C GLY A 286 2.26 20.63 -15.00
#